data_AF-A0A6J7L5S8-F1
#
_entry.id   AF-A0A6J7L5S8-F1
#
_cell.length_a   1.000
_cell.length_b   1.000
_cell.length_c   1.000
_cell.angle_alpha   90.00
_cell.angle_beta   90.00
_cell.angle_gamma   90.00
#
_symmetry.space_group_name_H-M   'P 1'
#
loop_
_entity.id
_entity.type
_entity.pdbx_description
1 polymer ?
#
loop_
_entity_poly.entity_id
_entity_poly.type
_entity_poly.pdbx_seq_one_letter_code
_entity_poly.pdbx_strand_id
1 'polypeptide(L)'
;MQSATASLGSTTTVLIATSSIKSGDIITDQLFSLRTLPRSAVAPTVLHVAQLGLVAQQSISIGELLTTTNTGTSATQQLQLPTGFRSVAVMPPAALPPMQVGDHVDIIANGTVLAADALVLSLMQNTTSAVIGEIVGVIVAVPAELSAAVASAAAIGDATLVVSS
;
A
#
# COMPACT_ATOMS: atom_id res chain seq x y z
N MET A 1 44.83 22.78 -5.89
CA MET A 1 43.84 22.32 -4.90
C MET A 1 42.83 21.44 -5.62
N GLN A 2 43.05 20.12 -5.68
CA GLN A 2 42.10 19.16 -6.24
C GLN A 2 41.12 18.76 -5.14
N SER A 3 39.83 18.99 -5.38
CA SER A 3 38.75 18.78 -4.41
C SER A 3 38.73 17.35 -3.87
N ALA A 4 38.61 17.22 -2.55
CA ALA A 4 38.50 15.97 -1.81
C ALA A 4 37.25 15.12 -2.12
N THR A 5 36.47 15.47 -3.14
CA THR A 5 35.28 14.74 -3.61
C THR A 5 35.61 13.60 -4.58
N ALA A 6 36.81 13.54 -5.16
CA ALA A 6 37.16 12.53 -6.16
C ALA A 6 37.51 11.13 -5.57
N SER A 7 37.63 10.98 -4.25
CA SER A 7 38.12 9.75 -3.61
C SER A 7 37.04 8.82 -3.04
N LEU A 8 35.75 9.12 -3.21
CA LEU A 8 34.67 8.40 -2.53
C LEU A 8 34.04 7.24 -3.35
N GLY A 9 34.53 6.97 -4.56
CA GLY A 9 33.98 5.92 -5.41
C GLY A 9 32.55 6.20 -5.90
N SER A 10 31.85 5.17 -6.40
CA SER A 10 30.47 5.28 -6.88
C SER A 10 29.52 5.61 -5.71
N THR A 11 28.67 6.62 -5.88
CA THR A 11 27.64 7.01 -4.91
C THR A 11 26.28 6.45 -5.26
N THR A 12 25.43 6.25 -4.27
CA THR A 12 24.03 5.86 -4.46
C THR A 12 23.11 6.71 -3.58
N THR A 13 21.87 6.89 -4.04
CA THR A 13 20.83 7.60 -3.28
C THR A 13 20.12 6.62 -2.37
N VAL A 14 19.91 6.99 -1.11
CA VAL A 14 19.26 6.17 -0.09
C VAL A 14 18.19 6.97 0.63
N LEU A 15 17.23 6.27 1.22
CA LEU A 15 16.21 6.86 2.09
C LEU A 15 16.68 6.81 3.55
N ILE A 16 16.67 7.96 4.22
CA ILE A 16 17.03 8.09 5.64
C ILE A 16 15.84 8.65 6.42
N ALA A 17 15.51 8.03 7.54
CA ALA A 17 14.47 8.51 8.44
C ALA A 17 14.82 9.89 9.01
N THR A 18 13.92 10.86 8.87
CA THR A 18 14.08 12.23 9.40
C THR A 18 13.43 12.40 10.77
N SER A 19 12.62 11.43 11.17
CA SER A 19 11.94 11.34 12.46
C SER A 19 11.95 9.89 12.95
N SER A 20 11.68 9.65 14.24
CA SER A 20 11.46 8.29 14.74
C SER A 20 10.15 7.74 14.18
N ILE A 21 10.21 6.52 13.65
CA ILE A 21 9.08 5.80 13.05
C ILE A 21 8.84 4.55 13.90
N LYS A 22 7.62 4.34 14.38
CA LYS A 22 7.30 3.16 15.20
C LYS A 22 6.95 1.98 14.31
N SER A 23 7.13 0.77 14.84
CA SER A 23 6.59 -0.43 14.19
C SER A 23 5.08 -0.27 13.95
N GLY A 24 4.65 -0.56 12.72
CA GLY A 24 3.27 -0.40 12.28
C GLY A 24 2.96 0.95 11.63
N ASP A 25 3.84 1.95 11.73
CA ASP A 25 3.61 3.26 11.11
C ASP A 25 3.76 3.19 9.58
N ILE A 26 2.87 3.89 8.88
CA ILE A 26 2.95 4.08 7.43
C ILE A 26 4.12 5.00 7.10
N ILE A 27 4.96 4.57 6.17
CA ILE A 27 6.07 5.36 5.66
C ILE A 27 5.52 6.40 4.69
N THR A 28 5.41 7.64 5.15
CA THR A 28 5.06 8.81 4.33
C THR A 28 6.31 9.60 3.94
N ASP A 29 6.18 10.42 2.90
CA ASP A 29 7.24 11.30 2.37
C ASP A 29 7.82 12.27 3.42
N GLN A 30 7.05 12.60 4.45
CA GLN A 30 7.47 13.47 5.54
C GLN A 30 8.43 12.77 6.54
N LEU A 31 8.43 11.44 6.58
CA LEU A 31 9.19 10.66 7.58
C LEU A 31 10.62 10.32 7.13
N PHE A 32 10.97 10.61 5.88
CA PHE A 32 12.30 10.34 5.35
C PHE A 32 12.80 11.45 4.42
N SER A 33 14.09 11.40 4.11
CA SER A 33 14.71 12.22 3.07
C SER A 33 15.67 11.38 2.25
N LEU A 34 15.82 11.76 0.98
CA LEU A 34 16.86 11.20 0.12
C LEU A 34 18.22 11.76 0.53
N ARG A 35 19.22 10.88 0.60
CA ARG A 35 20.62 11.26 0.81
C ARG A 35 21.54 10.49 -0.11
N THR A 36 22.57 11.14 -0.61
CA THR A 36 23.60 10.48 -1.42
C THR A 36 24.73 10.02 -0.52
N LEU A 37 25.01 8.72 -0.53
CA LEU A 37 26.08 8.09 0.25
C LEU A 37 27.02 7.29 -0.67
N PRO A 38 28.30 7.09 -0.28
CA PRO A 38 29.20 6.17 -0.97
C PRO A 38 28.61 4.76 -0.97
N ARG A 39 28.61 4.08 -2.12
CA ARG A 39 28.02 2.74 -2.26
C ARG A 39 28.66 1.71 -1.32
N SER A 40 29.93 1.89 -0.97
CA SER A 40 30.65 1.05 -0.01
C SER A 40 30.16 1.18 1.44
N ALA A 41 29.46 2.26 1.77
CA ALA A 41 28.95 2.55 3.12
C ALA A 41 27.46 2.21 3.28
N VAL A 42 26.84 1.60 2.27
CA VAL A 42 25.40 1.37 2.21
C VAL A 42 25.11 -0.13 2.15
N ALA A 43 24.18 -0.59 2.99
CA ALA A 43 23.75 -1.98 2.98
C ALA A 43 23.02 -2.34 1.65
N PRO A 44 23.17 -3.58 1.13
CA PRO A 44 22.52 -3.99 -0.11
C PRO A 44 20.98 -4.06 -0.01
N THR A 45 20.45 -4.09 1.21
CA THR A 45 19.01 -4.12 1.49
C THR A 45 18.38 -2.73 1.56
N VAL A 46 19.15 -1.65 1.36
CA VAL A 46 18.63 -0.29 1.45
C VAL A 46 17.59 -0.03 0.37
N LEU A 47 16.58 0.75 0.72
CA LEU A 47 15.64 1.28 -0.25
C LEU A 47 16.20 2.53 -0.92
N HIS A 48 16.14 2.52 -2.25
CA HIS A 48 16.61 3.62 -3.11
C HIS A 48 15.46 4.51 -3.60
N VAL A 49 14.23 4.00 -3.55
CA VAL A 49 13.01 4.70 -3.95
C VAL A 49 11.91 4.39 -2.93
N ALA A 50 11.11 5.39 -2.59
CA ALA A 50 9.97 5.20 -1.72
C ALA A 50 8.86 4.49 -2.50
N GLN A 51 8.30 3.44 -1.92
CA GLN A 51 7.14 2.74 -2.46
C GLN A 51 5.92 3.11 -1.64
N LEU A 52 4.78 3.31 -2.30
CA LEU A 52 3.51 3.58 -1.63
C LEU A 52 3.08 2.36 -0.82
N GLY A 53 2.55 2.60 0.38
CA GLY A 53 2.05 1.52 1.26
C GLY A 53 3.13 0.74 2.01
N LEU A 54 4.36 1.24 2.07
CA LEU A 54 5.36 0.72 2.99
C LEU A 54 4.97 1.04 4.43
N VAL A 55 5.18 0.06 5.30
CA VAL A 55 5.01 0.16 6.74
C VAL A 55 6.29 -0.26 7.44
N ALA A 56 6.58 0.39 8.56
CA ALA A 56 7.69 0.02 9.42
C ALA A 56 7.44 -1.34 10.08
N GLN A 57 8.22 -2.36 9.71
CA GLN A 57 8.13 -3.71 10.28
C GLN A 57 8.72 -3.76 11.70
N GLN A 58 9.56 -2.79 12.03
CA GLN A 58 10.17 -2.58 13.34
C GLN A 58 10.34 -1.08 13.56
N SER A 59 10.63 -0.66 14.78
CA SER A 59 10.91 0.76 15.05
C SER A 59 12.19 1.19 14.32
N ILE A 60 12.14 2.35 13.67
CA ILE A 60 13.24 2.95 12.91
C ILE A 60 13.61 4.27 13.58
N SER A 61 14.88 4.44 13.91
CA SER A 61 15.37 5.65 14.58
C SER A 61 15.62 6.77 13.57
N ILE A 62 15.63 8.01 14.06
CA ILE A 62 16.06 9.16 13.26
C ILE A 62 17.51 8.94 12.76
N GLY A 63 17.75 9.23 11.49
CA GLY A 63 19.05 9.04 10.84
C GLY A 63 19.32 7.61 10.36
N GLU A 64 18.44 6.65 10.65
CA GLU A 64 18.56 5.27 10.20
C GLU A 64 18.13 5.11 8.74
N LEU A 65 18.69 4.11 8.06
CA LEU A 65 18.36 3.81 6.67
C LEU A 65 17.06 3.02 6.59
N LEU A 66 16.20 3.36 5.63
CA LEU A 66 15.06 2.50 5.28
C LEU A 66 15.60 1.34 4.43
N THR A 67 15.28 0.12 4.83
CA THR A 67 15.71 -1.12 4.19
C THR A 67 14.52 -2.06 4.00
N THR A 68 14.68 -3.05 3.12
CA THR A 68 13.70 -4.13 2.94
C THR A 68 13.52 -5.03 4.17
N THR A 69 14.36 -4.87 5.20
CA THR A 69 14.25 -5.61 6.48
C THR A 69 13.54 -4.83 7.59
N ASN A 70 13.55 -3.50 7.56
CA ASN A 70 12.85 -2.68 8.54
C ASN A 70 11.57 -2.02 7.99
N THR A 71 11.40 -2.05 6.67
CA THR A 71 10.17 -1.66 5.99
C THR A 71 9.67 -2.82 5.14
N GLY A 72 8.35 -2.91 4.97
CA GLY A 72 7.71 -3.91 4.14
C GLY A 72 6.34 -3.43 3.71
N THR A 73 5.77 -4.07 2.70
CA THR A 73 4.36 -3.87 2.36
C THR A 73 3.53 -4.42 3.50
N SER A 74 2.72 -3.56 4.13
CA SER A 74 1.84 -4.01 5.19
C SER A 74 0.78 -4.95 4.61
N ALA A 75 0.77 -6.22 5.02
CA ALA A 75 -0.45 -7.02 4.97
C ALA A 75 -1.57 -6.38 5.84
N THR A 76 -1.17 -5.44 6.71
CA THR A 76 -1.96 -4.70 7.70
C THR A 76 -2.34 -3.28 7.28
N GLN A 77 -2.29 -2.92 5.98
CA GLN A 77 -3.03 -1.75 5.49
C GLN A 77 -4.52 -2.10 5.36
N GLN A 78 -5.03 -2.95 6.25
CA GLN A 78 -6.43 -3.27 6.39
C GLN A 78 -6.97 -2.29 7.42
N LEU A 79 -7.72 -1.30 6.94
CA LEU A 79 -8.49 -0.44 7.81
C LEU A 79 -9.32 -1.31 8.77
N GLN A 80 -9.44 -0.91 10.04
CA GLN A 80 -10.18 -1.69 11.01
C GLN A 80 -11.64 -1.84 10.54
N LEU A 81 -12.13 -3.08 10.49
CA LEU A 81 -13.49 -3.37 10.08
C LEU A 81 -14.48 -2.66 11.02
N PRO A 82 -15.34 -1.75 10.53
CA PRO A 82 -16.31 -1.07 11.37
C PRO A 82 -17.34 -2.04 11.97
N THR A 83 -17.85 -1.71 13.16
CA THR A 83 -18.91 -2.51 13.80
C THR A 83 -20.17 -2.52 12.93
N GLY A 84 -20.75 -3.69 12.70
CA GLY A 84 -21.93 -3.85 11.83
C GLY A 84 -21.60 -4.07 10.35
N PHE A 85 -20.32 -4.04 9.98
CA PHE A 85 -19.85 -4.35 8.63
C PHE A 85 -19.22 -5.74 8.56
N ARG A 86 -19.16 -6.29 7.35
CA ARG A 86 -18.45 -7.53 7.01
C ARG A 86 -17.46 -7.24 5.89
N SER A 87 -16.27 -7.84 6.01
CA SER A 87 -15.22 -7.75 5.01
C SER A 87 -15.54 -8.67 3.84
N VAL A 88 -15.55 -8.13 2.62
CA VAL A 88 -15.77 -8.89 1.38
C VAL A 88 -14.63 -8.61 0.41
N ALA A 89 -14.04 -9.67 -0.15
CA ALA A 89 -13.06 -9.55 -1.21
C ALA A 89 -13.78 -9.47 -2.56
N VAL A 90 -13.42 -8.46 -3.36
CA VAL A 90 -13.95 -8.23 -4.70
C VAL A 90 -12.76 -8.22 -5.67
N MET A 91 -12.84 -9.09 -6.68
CA MET A 91 -11.87 -9.16 -7.78
C MET A 91 -12.61 -8.81 -9.07
N PRO A 92 -12.67 -7.52 -9.47
CA PRO A 92 -13.44 -7.15 -10.63
C PRO A 92 -12.82 -7.71 -11.91
N PRO A 93 -13.64 -8.00 -12.94
CA PRO A 93 -13.16 -8.52 -14.22
C PRO A 93 -12.44 -7.46 -15.08
N ALA A 94 -12.55 -6.18 -14.71
CA ALA A 94 -11.97 -5.05 -15.42
C ALA A 94 -10.98 -4.29 -14.52
N ALA A 95 -10.15 -3.45 -15.16
CA ALA A 95 -9.23 -2.57 -14.44
C ALA A 95 -9.99 -1.72 -13.42
N LEU A 96 -9.50 -1.73 -12.18
CA LEU A 96 -10.04 -0.94 -11.10
C LEU A 96 -9.77 0.56 -11.35
N PRO A 97 -10.74 1.45 -11.05
CA PRO A 97 -10.46 2.87 -11.00
C PRO A 97 -9.39 3.17 -9.93
N PRO A 98 -8.66 4.30 -10.03
CA PRO A 98 -7.74 4.72 -8.99
C PRO A 98 -8.48 4.88 -7.66
N MET A 99 -8.04 4.17 -6.63
CA MET A 99 -8.62 4.21 -5.28
C MET A 99 -7.56 3.95 -4.22
N GLN A 100 -7.85 4.37 -3.00
CA GLN A 100 -7.01 4.25 -1.82
C GLN A 100 -7.77 3.55 -0.69
N VAL A 101 -7.01 3.02 0.28
CA VAL A 101 -7.60 2.55 1.53
C VAL A 101 -8.27 3.71 2.26
N GLY A 102 -9.53 3.53 2.65
CA GLY A 102 -10.36 4.58 3.23
C GLY A 102 -11.33 5.23 2.24
N ASP A 103 -11.21 4.98 0.94
CA ASP A 103 -12.16 5.50 -0.04
C ASP A 103 -13.53 4.82 0.09
N HIS A 104 -14.57 5.57 -0.28
CA HIS A 104 -15.94 5.08 -0.34
C HIS A 104 -16.27 4.65 -1.77
N VAL A 105 -16.86 3.47 -1.91
CA VAL A 105 -17.19 2.87 -3.20
C VAL A 105 -18.61 2.30 -3.19
N ASP A 106 -19.26 2.42 -4.33
CA ASP A 106 -20.51 1.70 -4.59
C ASP A 106 -20.19 0.37 -5.27
N ILE A 107 -20.87 -0.68 -4.83
CA ILE A 107 -20.74 -2.03 -5.37
C ILE A 107 -21.93 -2.30 -6.28
N ILE A 108 -21.65 -2.51 -7.57
CA ILE A 108 -22.66 -2.75 -8.59
C ILE A 108 -22.52 -4.17 -9.12
N ALA A 109 -23.66 -4.85 -9.26
CA ALA A 109 -23.73 -6.15 -9.93
C ALA A 109 -25.05 -6.23 -10.72
N ASN A 110 -25.05 -6.93 -11.86
CA ASN A 110 -26.22 -7.00 -12.76
C ASN A 110 -26.89 -5.62 -13.04
N GLY A 111 -26.09 -4.55 -13.13
CA GLY A 111 -26.59 -3.19 -13.40
C GLY A 111 -27.35 -2.53 -12.25
N THR A 112 -27.31 -3.08 -11.03
CA THR A 112 -27.95 -2.50 -9.83
C THR A 112 -26.91 -2.29 -8.72
N VAL A 113 -27.06 -1.22 -7.93
CA VAL A 113 -26.24 -0.98 -6.73
C VAL A 113 -26.64 -2.00 -5.66
N LEU A 114 -25.74 -2.92 -5.33
CA LEU A 114 -25.94 -3.92 -4.26
C LEU A 114 -25.62 -3.36 -2.89
N ALA A 115 -24.59 -2.53 -2.80
CA ALA A 115 -24.22 -1.82 -1.59
C ALA A 115 -23.69 -0.44 -1.98
N ALA A 116 -24.30 0.60 -1.41
CA ALA A 116 -23.78 1.95 -1.52
C ALA A 116 -22.83 2.22 -0.35
N ASP A 117 -21.86 3.11 -0.57
CA ASP A 117 -20.98 3.62 0.49
C ASP A 117 -20.17 2.53 1.22
N ALA A 118 -19.74 1.49 0.49
CA ALA A 118 -18.82 0.50 1.03
C ALA A 118 -17.42 1.11 1.21
N LEU A 119 -16.72 0.72 2.26
CA LEU A 119 -15.43 1.31 2.62
C LEU A 119 -14.27 0.42 2.16
N VAL A 120 -13.33 0.96 1.41
CA VAL A 120 -12.13 0.23 1.00
C VAL A 120 -11.24 -0.03 2.21
N LEU A 121 -11.14 -1.30 2.61
CA LEU A 121 -10.30 -1.71 3.73
C LEU A 121 -8.87 -1.98 3.31
N SER A 122 -8.65 -2.63 2.16
CA SER A 122 -7.32 -3.02 1.69
C SER A 122 -7.30 -3.24 0.17
N LEU A 123 -6.13 -3.10 -0.44
CA LEU A 123 -5.90 -3.32 -1.86
C LEU A 123 -5.02 -4.57 -2.05
N MET A 124 -5.50 -5.52 -2.83
CA MET A 124 -4.77 -6.74 -3.16
C MET A 124 -3.87 -6.46 -4.37
N GLN A 125 -2.56 -6.49 -4.15
CA GLN A 125 -1.58 -6.26 -5.20
C GLN A 125 -1.11 -7.57 -5.83
N ASN A 126 -0.83 -7.53 -7.12
CA ASN A 126 -0.20 -8.62 -7.84
C ASN A 126 1.27 -8.74 -7.41
N THR A 127 1.60 -9.85 -6.77
CA THR A 127 2.97 -10.17 -6.34
C THR A 127 3.70 -11.11 -7.30
N THR A 128 3.02 -11.63 -8.33
CA THR A 128 3.49 -12.82 -9.08
C THR A 128 3.47 -12.62 -10.61
N SER A 129 2.78 -11.62 -11.14
CA SER A 129 2.64 -11.40 -12.60
C SER A 129 3.59 -10.32 -13.16
N ALA A 130 3.54 -10.14 -14.49
CA ALA A 130 4.42 -9.26 -15.27
C ALA A 130 4.40 -7.77 -14.86
N VAL A 131 3.37 -7.32 -14.16
CA VAL A 131 3.26 -5.97 -13.59
C VAL A 131 3.18 -6.07 -12.07
N ILE A 132 4.34 -6.01 -11.42
CA ILE A 132 4.44 -5.99 -9.96
C ILE A 132 3.79 -4.70 -9.44
N GLY A 133 2.85 -4.82 -8.50
CA GLY A 133 2.17 -3.67 -7.88
C GLY A 133 0.85 -3.26 -8.52
N GLU A 134 0.37 -3.98 -9.55
CA GLU A 134 -0.98 -3.82 -10.07
C GLU A 134 -2.02 -4.26 -9.03
N ILE A 135 -3.07 -3.46 -8.81
CA ILE A 135 -4.17 -3.84 -7.92
C ILE A 135 -5.07 -4.83 -8.66
N VAL A 136 -5.08 -6.08 -8.20
CA VAL A 136 -5.87 -7.17 -8.81
C VAL A 136 -7.23 -7.34 -8.14
N GLY A 137 -7.38 -6.82 -6.91
CA GLY A 137 -8.67 -6.80 -6.25
C GLY A 137 -8.64 -5.95 -4.99
N VAL A 138 -9.78 -5.88 -4.33
CA VAL A 138 -10.03 -4.97 -3.22
C VAL A 138 -10.76 -5.70 -2.12
N ILE A 139 -10.42 -5.40 -0.87
CA ILE A 139 -11.19 -5.83 0.30
C ILE A 139 -12.00 -4.64 0.76
N VAL A 140 -13.32 -4.79 0.80
CA VAL A 140 -14.27 -3.72 1.17
C VAL A 140 -15.09 -4.12 2.40
N ALA A 141 -15.40 -3.15 3.24
CA ALA A 141 -16.37 -3.26 4.32
C ALA A 141 -17.76 -2.97 3.76
N VAL A 142 -18.64 -3.94 3.89
CA VAL A 142 -20.04 -3.86 3.44
C VAL A 142 -20.96 -4.02 4.66
N PRO A 143 -22.12 -3.32 4.72
CA PRO A 143 -23.12 -3.57 5.75
C PRO A 143 -23.45 -5.07 5.85
N ALA A 144 -23.52 -5.59 7.09
CA ALA A 144 -23.61 -7.04 7.30
C ALA A 144 -24.83 -7.68 6.60
N GLU A 145 -25.94 -6.96 6.49
CA GLU A 145 -27.17 -7.41 5.83
C GLU A 145 -27.03 -7.56 4.30
N LEU A 146 -26.15 -6.78 3.65
CA LEU A 146 -25.91 -6.81 2.21
C LEU A 146 -24.75 -7.74 1.81
N SER A 147 -23.91 -8.10 2.79
CA SER A 147 -22.67 -8.84 2.59
C SER A 147 -22.83 -10.17 1.83
N ALA A 148 -23.95 -10.87 2.01
CA ALA A 148 -24.19 -12.15 1.33
C ALA A 148 -24.44 -11.97 -0.18
N ALA A 149 -25.22 -10.95 -0.56
CA ALA A 149 -25.47 -10.62 -1.96
C ALA A 149 -24.18 -10.14 -2.64
N VAL A 150 -23.43 -9.27 -1.96
CA VAL A 150 -22.14 -8.77 -2.48
C VAL A 150 -21.12 -9.88 -2.62
N ALA A 151 -20.96 -10.74 -1.61
CA ALA A 151 -20.02 -11.86 -1.67
C ALA A 151 -20.39 -12.85 -2.80
N SER A 152 -21.68 -13.12 -3.01
CA SER A 152 -22.14 -13.96 -4.10
C SER A 152 -21.78 -13.36 -5.46
N ALA A 153 -22.04 -12.06 -5.67
CA ALA A 153 -21.72 -11.36 -6.91
C ALA A 153 -20.21 -11.29 -7.17
N ALA A 154 -19.42 -11.04 -6.12
CA ALA A 154 -17.96 -11.03 -6.20
C ALA A 154 -17.40 -12.42 -6.53
N ALA A 155 -17.94 -13.49 -5.94
CA ALA A 155 -17.49 -14.85 -6.18
C ALA A 155 -17.69 -15.33 -7.64
N ILE A 156 -18.72 -14.82 -8.32
CA ILE A 156 -18.98 -15.11 -9.74
C ILE A 156 -18.33 -14.10 -10.70
N GLY A 157 -17.62 -13.08 -10.18
CA GLY A 157 -16.97 -12.05 -10.98
C GLY A 157 -17.90 -11.03 -11.61
N ASP A 158 -19.13 -10.89 -11.12
CA ASP A 158 -20.13 -9.92 -11.63
C ASP A 158 -20.12 -8.59 -10.86
N ALA A 159 -19.44 -8.53 -9.72
CA ALA A 159 -19.29 -7.30 -8.95
C ALA A 159 -18.25 -6.36 -9.56
N THR A 160 -18.62 -5.09 -9.72
CA THR A 160 -17.72 -3.99 -10.05
C THR A 160 -17.78 -2.90 -8.98
N LEU A 161 -16.74 -2.07 -8.91
CA LEU A 161 -16.59 -0.99 -7.94
C LEU A 161 -16.62 0.36 -8.65
N VAL A 162 -17.41 1.29 -8.13
CA VAL A 162 -17.46 2.68 -8.57
C VAL A 162 -16.99 3.55 -7.42
N VAL A 163 -16.00 4.41 -7.64
CA VAL A 163 -15.51 5.34 -6.61
C VAL A 163 -16.48 6.50 -6.48
N SER A 164 -16.95 6.72 -5.26
CA SER A 164 -17.87 7.80 -4.92
C SER A 164 -17.09 8.96 -4.29
N SER A 165 -17.47 10.20 -4.61
CA SER A 165 -16.83 11.44 -4.15
C SER A 165 -17.57 12.12 -3.02
#